data_AF-A0AAU8U9F0-F1
#
_entry.id   AF-A0AAU8U9F0-F1
#
_cell.length_a   1.000
_cell.length_b   1.000
_cell.length_c   1.000
_cell.angle_alpha   90.00
_cell.angle_beta   90.00
_cell.angle_gamma   90.00
#
_symmetry.space_group_name_H-M   'P 1'
#
loop_
_entity.id
_entity.type
_entity.pdbx_description
1 polymer ?
#
loop_
_entity_poly.entity_id
_entity_poly.type
_entity_poly.pdbx_seq_one_letter_code
_entity_poly.pdbx_strand_id
1 'polypeptide(L)'
;MLFGKGFGVRILFINEIATREMVKFELFWLELLVNMGILGFISYVYIILKNLFVGLKSCRKLNLREATHVKSIIIGLLMLCIISSVNPFLNNPIGLGYLVIVMTSINAFYKKSIAS
;
A
#
# COMPACT_ATOMS: atom_id res chain seq x y z
N MET A 1 19.49 6.51 7.98
CA MET A 1 18.28 5.65 7.92
C MET A 1 17.82 5.44 6.46
N LEU A 2 18.76 5.29 5.52
CA LEU A 2 18.43 5.05 4.10
C LEU A 2 17.99 3.60 3.88
N PHE A 3 18.64 2.68 4.59
CA PHE A 3 18.30 1.27 4.65
C PHE A 3 17.49 0.97 5.90
N GLY A 4 16.50 0.09 5.75
CA GLY A 4 15.68 -0.39 6.85
C GLY A 4 16.49 -1.20 7.86
N LYS A 5 15.98 -1.26 9.09
CA LYS A 5 16.61 -2.07 10.14
C LYS A 5 16.23 -3.56 10.06
N GLY A 6 15.37 -3.94 9.10
CA GLY A 6 14.87 -5.31 8.90
C GLY A 6 13.59 -5.59 9.69
N PHE A 7 12.86 -6.65 9.30
CA PHE A 7 11.69 -7.12 10.04
C PHE A 7 12.15 -7.89 11.30
N GLY A 8 11.80 -7.41 12.49
CA GLY A 8 12.20 -8.01 13.77
C GLY A 8 12.96 -7.09 14.73
N VAL A 9 13.07 -5.81 14.39
CA VAL A 9 13.69 -4.78 15.24
C VAL A 9 12.79 -4.52 16.43
N ARG A 10 13.31 -4.77 17.64
CA ARG A 10 12.61 -4.47 18.88
C ARG A 10 12.97 -3.06 19.32
N ILE A 11 11.97 -2.27 19.68
CA ILE A 11 12.19 -0.96 20.29
C ILE A 11 11.96 -1.08 21.78
N LEU A 12 13.03 -0.81 22.53
CA LEU A 12 13.03 -0.74 23.98
C LEU A 12 12.63 0.68 24.37
N PHE A 13 11.44 0.83 24.96
CA PHE A 13 11.07 2.05 25.64
C PHE A 13 11.60 1.98 27.07
N ILE A 14 12.64 2.75 27.33
CA ILE A 14 13.22 2.89 28.67
C ILE A 14 12.58 4.12 29.30
N ASN A 15 11.69 3.92 30.27
CA ASN A 15 11.21 4.96 31.17
C ASN A 15 11.84 4.77 32.55
N GLU A 16 11.88 5.84 33.36
CA GLU A 16 12.43 5.82 34.74
C GLU A 16 11.75 4.77 35.65
N ILE A 17 10.56 4.30 35.29
CA ILE A 17 9.71 3.41 36.11
C ILE A 17 9.67 1.98 35.56
N ALA A 18 9.82 1.77 34.25
CA ALA A 18 9.76 0.44 33.63
C ALA A 18 10.35 0.42 32.22
N THR A 19 10.98 -0.69 31.85
CA THR A 19 11.36 -1.00 30.47
C THR A 19 10.24 -1.77 29.80
N ARG A 20 9.66 -1.24 28.72
CA ARG A 20 8.68 -1.97 27.90
C ARG A 20 9.28 -2.29 26.54
N GLU A 21 9.32 -3.58 26.21
CA GLU A 21 9.61 -4.06 24.85
C GLU A 21 8.32 -3.99 24.03
N MET A 22 8.30 -3.16 22.99
CA MET A 22 7.25 -3.20 21.98
C MET A 22 7.84 -3.66 20.66
N VAL A 23 7.32 -4.79 20.17
CA VAL A 23 7.71 -5.42 18.90
C VAL A 23 6.84 -4.95 17.74
N LYS A 24 5.65 -4.39 18.03
CA LYS A 24 4.69 -3.91 17.05
C LYS A 24 4.27 -2.49 17.40
N PHE A 25 4.27 -1.62 16.40
CA PHE A 25 3.69 -0.30 16.55
C PHE A 25 2.18 -0.39 16.30
N GLU A 26 1.40 0.51 16.91
CA GLU A 26 0.00 0.68 16.54
C GLU A 26 -0.15 1.30 15.14
N LEU A 27 0.89 1.98 14.65
CA LEU A 27 0.89 2.65 13.36
C LEU A 27 1.68 1.85 12.32
N PHE A 28 0.96 1.09 11.50
CA PHE A 28 1.54 0.23 10.46
C PHE A 28 2.51 0.94 9.51
N TRP A 29 2.17 2.15 9.06
CA TRP A 29 3.01 2.90 8.12
C TRP A 29 4.36 3.28 8.72
N LEU A 30 4.39 3.57 10.03
CA LEU A 30 5.63 3.86 10.75
C LEU A 30 6.46 2.59 10.90
N GLU A 31 5.83 1.46 11.24
CA GLU A 31 6.49 0.16 11.29
C GLU A 31 7.11 -0.20 9.93
N LEU A 32 6.37 0.00 8.85
CA LEU A 32 6.83 -0.26 7.49
C LEU A 32 8.01 0.64 7.11
N LEU A 33 7.98 1.92 7.50
CA LEU A 33 9.08 2.86 7.30
C LEU A 33 10.35 2.45 8.07
N VAL A 34 10.21 2.00 9.32
CA VAL A 34 11.35 1.56 10.15
C VAL A 34 11.95 0.26 9.62
N ASN A 35 11.09 -0.68 9.23
CA ASN A 35 11.50 -2.02 8.76
C ASN A 35 12.14 -1.97 7.37
N MET A 36 11.53 -1.24 6.42
CA MET A 36 12.01 -1.15 5.03
C MET A 36 13.01 0.00 4.81
N GLY A 37 13.04 0.99 5.71
CA GLY A 37 13.78 2.22 5.52
C GLY A 37 13.08 3.17 4.54
N ILE A 38 13.65 4.36 4.38
CA ILE A 38 13.06 5.43 3.55
C ILE A 38 12.92 4.99 2.09
N LEU A 39 13.94 4.32 1.52
CA LEU A 39 13.91 3.91 0.11
C LEU A 39 12.85 2.83 -0.17
N GLY A 40 12.75 1.83 0.71
CA GLY A 40 11.74 0.77 0.57
C GLY A 40 10.34 1.31 0.76
N PHE A 41 10.13 2.18 1.75
CA PHE A 41 8.86 2.86 1.98
C PHE A 41 8.43 3.71 0.78
N ILE A 42 9.31 4.54 0.24
CA ILE A 42 9.02 5.36 -0.96
C ILE A 42 8.67 4.48 -2.15
N SER A 43 9.41 3.39 -2.38
CA SER A 43 9.15 2.46 -3.47
C SER A 43 7.77 1.80 -3.34
N TYR A 44 7.41 1.42 -2.11
CA TYR A 44 6.12 0.82 -1.81
C TYR A 44 4.95 1.80 -2.03
N VAL A 45 5.05 3.01 -1.48
CA VAL A 45 4.06 4.08 -1.69
C VAL A 45 3.96 4.46 -3.17
N TYR A 46 5.09 4.49 -3.89
CA TYR A 46 5.12 4.75 -5.32
C TYR A 46 4.30 3.72 -6.12
N ILE A 47 4.40 2.43 -5.79
CA ILE A 47 3.60 1.38 -6.45
C ILE A 47 2.10 1.65 -6.26
N ILE A 48 1.67 1.98 -5.03
CA ILE A 48 0.27 2.27 -4.72
C ILE A 48 -0.20 3.49 -5.51
N LEU A 49 0.52 4.61 -5.40
CA LEU A 49 0.18 5.87 -6.06
C LEU A 49 0.16 5.73 -7.58
N LYS A 50 1.16 5.06 -8.17
CA LYS A 50 1.22 4.83 -9.62
C LYS A 50 -0.04 4.14 -10.13
N ASN A 51 -0.50 3.09 -9.45
CA ASN A 51 -1.72 2.39 -9.82
C ASN A 51 -2.94 3.29 -9.72
N LEU A 52 -3.07 4.08 -8.64
CA LEU A 52 -4.15 5.05 -8.48
C LEU A 52 -4.20 6.06 -9.64
N PHE A 53 -3.06 6.67 -9.98
CA PHE A 53 -2.99 7.67 -11.06
C PHE A 53 -3.25 7.07 -12.44
N VAL A 54 -2.65 5.93 -12.76
CA VAL A 54 -2.85 5.27 -14.06
C VAL A 54 -4.29 4.80 -14.21
N GLY A 55 -4.89 4.22 -13.17
CA GLY A 55 -6.27 3.80 -13.17
C GLY A 55 -7.25 4.97 -13.37
N LEU A 56 -7.08 6.06 -12.60
CA LEU A 56 -7.90 7.27 -12.74
C LEU A 56 -7.75 7.92 -14.13
N LYS A 57 -6.54 7.96 -14.69
CA LYS A 57 -6.30 8.49 -16.05
C LYS A 57 -7.00 7.64 -17.11
N SER A 58 -6.97 6.31 -16.96
CA SER A 58 -7.61 5.37 -17.89
C SER A 58 -9.13 5.52 -17.90
N CYS A 59 -9.74 5.80 -16.74
CA CYS A 59 -11.19 5.98 -16.62
C CYS A 59 -11.79 7.06 -17.55
N ARG A 60 -11.00 8.04 -18.01
CA ARG A 60 -11.48 9.08 -18.93
C ARG A 60 -11.74 8.59 -20.36
N LYS A 61 -11.09 7.50 -20.76
CA LYS A 61 -11.17 6.93 -22.12
C LYS A 61 -11.97 5.63 -22.18
N LEU A 62 -12.37 5.09 -21.02
CA LEU A 62 -13.10 3.83 -20.91
C LEU A 62 -14.61 4.06 -20.97
N ASN A 63 -15.34 3.02 -21.39
CA ASN A 63 -16.81 3.02 -21.32
C ASN A 63 -17.28 3.06 -19.86
N LEU A 64 -18.51 3.53 -19.61
CA LEU A 64 -19.06 3.73 -18.27
C LEU A 64 -18.90 2.50 -17.36
N ARG A 65 -19.18 1.29 -17.88
CA ARG A 65 -19.08 0.03 -17.12
C ARG A 65 -17.65 -0.27 -16.67
N GLU A 66 -16.69 -0.04 -17.56
CA GLU A 66 -15.26 -0.30 -17.32
C GLU A 66 -14.67 0.74 -16.36
N ALA A 67 -15.01 2.01 -16.57
CA ALA A 67 -14.63 3.10 -15.67
C ALA A 67 -15.17 2.87 -14.24
N THR A 68 -16.41 2.38 -14.11
CA THR A 68 -16.97 2.01 -12.79
C THR A 68 -16.19 0.88 -12.15
N HIS A 69 -15.86 -0.18 -12.89
CA HIS A 69 -15.06 -1.30 -12.38
C HIS A 69 -13.68 -0.85 -11.88
N VAL A 70 -12.97 -0.04 -12.66
CA VAL A 70 -11.66 0.52 -12.27
C VAL A 70 -11.79 1.40 -11.02
N LYS A 71 -12.81 2.26 -10.94
CA LYS A 71 -13.08 3.08 -9.75
C LYS A 71 -13.34 2.24 -8.51
N SER A 72 -14.14 1.17 -8.62
CA SER A 72 -14.44 0.27 -7.48
C SER A 72 -13.16 -0.37 -6.93
N ILE A 73 -12.27 -0.85 -7.80
CA ILE A 73 -10.99 -1.46 -7.39
C ILE A 73 -10.07 -0.42 -6.71
N ILE A 74 -10.02 0.80 -7.25
CA ILE A 74 -9.26 1.91 -6.68
C ILE A 74 -9.78 2.28 -5.28
N ILE A 75 -11.11 2.39 -5.13
CA ILE A 75 -11.73 2.68 -3.83
C ILE A 75 -11.42 1.57 -2.83
N GLY A 76 -11.46 0.29 -3.26
CA GLY A 76 -11.05 -0.82 -2.41
C GLY A 76 -9.59 -0.74 -1.99
N LEU A 77 -8.67 -0.31 -2.87
CA LEU A 77 -7.26 -0.10 -2.51
C LEU A 77 -7.10 1.02 -1.49
N LEU A 78 -7.83 2.13 -1.65
CA LEU A 78 -7.82 3.25 -0.69
C LEU A 78 -8.34 2.80 0.67
N MET A 79 -9.46 2.07 0.71
CA MET A 79 -10.00 1.52 1.95
C MET A 79 -9.01 0.55 2.62
N LEU A 80 -8.34 -0.30 1.82
CA LEU A 80 -7.33 -1.22 2.35
C LEU A 80 -6.14 -0.45 2.95
N CYS A 81 -5.71 0.67 2.35
CA CYS A 81 -4.67 1.54 2.92
C CYS A 81 -5.11 2.19 4.25
N ILE A 82 -6.37 2.65 4.32
CA ILE A 82 -6.92 3.28 5.54
C ILE A 82 -6.99 2.27 6.67
N ILE A 83 -7.66 1.13 6.45
CA ILE A 83 -7.80 0.05 7.44
C ILE A 83 -6.41 -0.47 7.84
N SER A 84 -5.48 -0.50 6.89
CA SER A 84 -4.12 -0.95 7.15
C SER A 84 -3.35 -0.10 8.14
N SER A 85 -3.80 1.14 8.39
CA SER A 85 -3.17 2.03 9.37
C SER A 85 -3.33 1.55 10.80
N VAL A 86 -4.39 0.77 11.08
CA VAL A 86 -4.72 0.21 12.40
C VAL A 86 -4.37 -1.28 12.49
N ASN A 87 -4.52 -2.02 11.39
CA ASN A 87 -4.21 -3.46 11.34
C ASN A 87 -3.40 -3.77 10.08
N PRO A 88 -2.23 -4.44 10.15
CA PRO A 88 -1.27 -4.50 9.03
C PRO A 88 -1.68 -5.45 7.88
N PHE A 89 -2.83 -5.21 7.22
CA PHE A 89 -3.32 -6.06 6.13
C PHE A 89 -2.53 -5.89 4.83
N LEU A 90 -2.10 -4.66 4.50
CA LEU A 90 -1.44 -4.31 3.24
C LEU A 90 -0.11 -5.06 3.02
N ASN A 91 0.63 -5.36 4.08
CA ASN A 91 1.90 -6.10 4.04
C ASN A 91 1.74 -7.60 4.32
N ASN A 92 0.51 -8.07 4.56
CA ASN A 92 0.20 -9.49 4.67
C ASN A 92 -0.07 -10.10 3.28
N PRO A 93 -0.01 -11.44 3.15
CA PRO A 93 -0.28 -12.12 1.87
C PRO A 93 -1.60 -11.70 1.21
N ILE A 94 -2.63 -11.42 2.01
CA ILE A 94 -3.95 -10.96 1.53
C ILE A 94 -3.87 -9.56 0.91
N GLY A 95 -3.21 -8.60 1.57
CA GLY A 95 -3.05 -7.25 1.04
C GLY A 95 -2.19 -7.22 -0.22
N LEU A 96 -1.10 -8.01 -0.25
CA LEU A 96 -0.28 -8.19 -1.44
C LEU A 96 -1.08 -8.83 -2.59
N GLY A 97 -1.89 -9.83 -2.30
CA GLY A 97 -2.79 -10.45 -3.29
C GLY A 97 -3.77 -9.44 -3.89
N TYR A 98 -4.40 -8.61 -3.04
CA TYR A 98 -5.28 -7.55 -3.52
C TYR A 98 -4.53 -6.51 -4.38
N LEU A 99 -3.32 -6.13 -3.98
CA LEU A 99 -2.48 -5.21 -4.75
C LEU A 99 -2.15 -5.76 -6.14
N VAL A 100 -1.86 -7.06 -6.26
CA VAL A 100 -1.68 -7.74 -7.56
C VAL A 100 -2.95 -7.69 -8.41
N ILE A 101 -4.13 -7.93 -7.81
CA ILE A 101 -5.41 -7.82 -8.53
C ILE A 101 -5.64 -6.40 -9.05
N VAL A 102 -5.33 -5.38 -8.25
CA VAL A 102 -5.42 -3.98 -8.69
C VAL A 102 -4.48 -3.73 -9.87
N MET A 103 -3.22 -4.14 -9.76
CA MET A 103 -2.21 -3.95 -10.81
C MET A 103 -2.61 -4.62 -12.12
N THR A 104 -3.03 -5.89 -12.08
CA THR A 104 -3.41 -6.64 -13.28
C THR A 104 -4.67 -6.08 -13.92
N SER A 105 -5.67 -5.72 -13.11
CA SER A 105 -6.92 -5.11 -13.59
C SER A 105 -6.66 -3.78 -14.26
N ILE A 106 -5.94 -2.87 -13.60
CA ILE A 106 -5.63 -1.54 -14.16
C ILE A 106 -4.80 -1.68 -15.44
N ASN A 107 -3.82 -2.59 -15.48
CA ASN A 107 -3.00 -2.82 -16.67
C ASN A 107 -3.85 -3.32 -17.85
N ALA A 108 -4.80 -4.23 -17.62
CA ALA A 108 -5.70 -4.72 -18.66
C ALA A 108 -6.54 -3.59 -19.27
N PHE A 109 -7.14 -2.74 -18.44
CA PHE A 109 -7.94 -1.60 -18.91
C PHE A 109 -7.09 -0.47 -19.51
N TYR A 110 -5.87 -0.25 -19.00
CA TYR A 110 -4.94 0.74 -19.55
C TYR A 110 -4.52 0.40 -20.99
N LYS A 111 -4.19 -0.87 -21.26
CA LYS A 111 -3.88 -1.33 -22.63
C LYS A 111 -5.05 -1.09 -23.59
N LYS A 112 -6.27 -1.41 -23.14
CA LYS A 112 -7.49 -1.15 -23.91
C LYS A 112 -7.68 0.34 -24.20
N SER A 113 -7.44 1.19 -23.20
CA SER A 113 -7.54 2.65 -23.31
C SER A 113 -6.49 3.30 -24.24
N ILE A 114 -5.37 2.63 -24.54
CA ILE A 114 -4.39 3.10 -25.53
C ILE A 114 -4.79 2.65 -26.94
N ALA A 115 -5.43 1.49 -27.07
CA ALA A 115 -5.87 0.93 -28.35
C ALA A 115 -7.15 1.56 -28.91
N SER A 116 -7.93 2.29 -28.08
CA SER A 116 -9.09 3.10 -28.46
C SER A 116 -8.71 4.54 -28.80
#